data_AF-A8T8A7-F1
#
_entry.id   AF-A8T8A7-F1
#
_cell.length_a   1.000
_cell.length_b   1.000
_cell.length_c   1.000
_cell.angle_alpha   90.00
_cell.angle_beta   90.00
_cell.angle_gamma   90.00
#
_symmetry.space_group_name_H-M   'P 1'
#
loop_
_entity.id
_entity.type
_entity.pdbx_description
1 polymer ?
#
loop_
_entity_poly.entity_id
_entity_poly.type
_entity_poly.pdbx_seq_one_letter_code
_entity_poly.pdbx_strand_id
1 'polypeptide(L)'
;MKKIFFSLISVAILLMTPLRAVASWYEVTGVASIVSSDEAARLHALEDALFRAVNFSGADIGSISNLMPLLEENRKEYQFTNHEVRYILVKSQRKRGGKMEMKIRVDIYPSATSCHVDQYKKTVLVGNIDVASPQQAVMGQIYNVGDDFSHVVNRQLDQTSRSFVSVGTTDYLINAKTPERTKMIAQDNAAQYIIGGVITDLTATIEAKQLKSDVINRQFALEMKVFDGKTGHEVYHKNYREVATWPFAKTSQVDTRSARFWASTYGEMMLRVSRNIMLDLESELSCKITLPEVVAVFGNTVTMDLGRMHGVQEGDQLQLWHTASFIDQNGLPRNKVSQSDITLRVTRVYEHEAELTIEQPDLASSVQIGDVMNKML
;
A
#
# COMPACT_ATOMS: atom_id res chain seq x y z
N MET A 1 16.24 42.18 30.01
CA MET A 1 17.34 41.36 29.45
C MET A 1 17.20 39.86 29.74
N LYS A 2 16.95 39.40 30.99
CA LYS A 2 16.80 37.96 31.32
C LYS A 2 15.70 37.21 30.55
N LYS A 3 14.53 37.83 30.29
CA LYS A 3 13.42 37.20 29.54
C LYS A 3 13.73 36.97 28.05
N ILE A 4 14.55 37.83 27.44
CA ILE A 4 14.95 37.69 26.03
C ILE A 4 15.97 36.56 25.88
N PHE A 5 16.86 36.40 26.86
CA PHE A 5 17.86 35.33 26.88
C PHE A 5 17.22 33.94 27.03
N PHE A 6 16.20 33.80 27.90
CA PHE A 6 15.43 32.55 28.03
C PHE A 6 14.59 32.24 26.77
N SER A 7 14.04 33.25 26.10
CA SER A 7 13.32 33.06 24.84
C SER A 7 14.23 32.57 23.71
N LEU A 8 15.44 33.14 23.59
CA LEU A 8 16.44 32.71 22.61
C LEU A 8 16.94 31.28 22.84
N ILE A 9 17.13 30.88 24.11
CA ILE A 9 17.49 29.49 24.46
C ILE A 9 16.35 28.52 24.12
N SER A 10 15.09 28.90 24.35
CA SER A 10 13.92 28.07 24.02
C SER A 10 13.75 27.86 22.52
N VAL A 11 14.06 28.87 21.69
CA VAL A 11 14.02 28.76 20.22
C VAL A 11 15.19 27.90 19.71
N ALA A 12 16.38 28.03 20.31
CA ALA A 12 17.54 27.21 19.95
C ALA A 12 17.33 25.71 20.27
N ILE A 13 16.65 25.38 21.37
CA ILE A 13 16.33 23.99 21.74
C ILE A 13 15.28 23.37 20.80
N LEU A 14 14.33 24.15 20.28
CA LEU A 14 13.32 23.65 19.33
C LEU A 14 13.93 23.31 17.97
N LEU A 15 14.98 24.03 17.55
CA LEU A 15 15.75 23.79 16.32
C LEU A 15 16.73 22.61 16.42
N MET A 16 16.98 22.05 17.61
CA MET A 16 17.85 20.89 17.82
C MET A 16 17.09 19.56 17.89
N THR A 17 15.82 19.51 17.49
CA THR A 17 15.14 18.23 17.32
C THR A 17 15.73 17.51 16.11
N PRO A 18 16.40 16.35 16.27
CA PRO A 18 16.94 15.63 15.13
C PRO A 18 15.77 15.13 14.29
N LEU A 19 15.67 15.63 13.05
CA LEU A 19 14.87 14.99 12.02
C LEU A 19 15.35 13.55 11.92
N ARG A 20 14.51 12.59 12.31
CA ARG A 20 14.81 11.17 12.13
C ARG A 20 14.76 10.88 10.64
N ALA A 21 15.91 10.98 9.97
CA ALA A 21 16.09 10.39 8.66
C ALA A 21 15.96 8.87 8.81
N VAL A 22 14.87 8.31 8.27
CA VAL A 22 14.68 6.88 8.17
C VAL A 22 15.42 6.46 6.91
N ALA A 23 16.57 5.81 7.08
CA ALA A 23 17.29 5.20 5.97
C ALA A 23 16.64 3.87 5.62
N SER A 24 16.41 3.63 4.32
CA SER A 24 15.84 2.37 3.82
C SER A 24 16.94 1.59 3.09
N TRP A 25 17.44 0.56 3.78
CA TRP A 25 18.59 -0.21 3.33
C TRP A 25 18.16 -1.50 2.64
N TYR A 26 18.72 -1.73 1.45
CA TYR A 26 18.49 -2.92 0.64
C TYR A 26 19.80 -3.70 0.51
N GLU A 27 19.78 -5.00 0.77
CA GLU A 27 20.93 -5.88 0.55
C GLU A 27 20.61 -6.86 -0.58
N VAL A 28 21.38 -6.78 -1.65
CA VAL A 28 21.09 -7.45 -2.92
C VAL A 28 22.35 -8.09 -3.49
N THR A 29 22.16 -9.15 -4.26
CA THR A 29 23.23 -9.86 -4.97
C THR A 29 22.95 -9.80 -6.46
N GLY A 30 23.96 -9.39 -7.23
CA GLY A 30 23.92 -9.40 -8.69
C GLY A 30 25.05 -10.25 -9.28
N VAL A 31 24.82 -10.75 -10.49
CA VAL A 31 25.70 -11.72 -11.14
C VAL A 31 25.86 -11.41 -12.63
N ALA A 32 27.08 -11.50 -13.14
CA ALA A 32 27.35 -11.40 -14.58
C ALA A 32 28.44 -12.37 -15.04
N SER A 33 28.30 -12.90 -16.26
CA SER A 33 29.30 -13.79 -16.86
C SER A 33 30.58 -13.04 -17.25
N ILE A 34 31.73 -13.64 -16.98
CA ILE A 34 33.04 -13.08 -17.36
C ILE A 34 33.35 -13.52 -18.79
N VAL A 35 33.18 -12.60 -19.75
CA VAL A 35 33.43 -12.86 -21.17
C VAL A 35 34.66 -12.11 -21.65
N SER A 36 34.62 -10.78 -21.64
CA SER A 36 35.67 -9.90 -22.18
C SER A 36 36.69 -9.49 -21.12
N SER A 37 36.23 -9.07 -19.94
CA SER A 37 37.10 -8.70 -18.82
C SER A 37 36.38 -8.88 -17.49
N ASP A 38 37.17 -9.03 -16.43
CA ASP A 38 36.66 -9.05 -15.06
C ASP A 38 35.98 -7.73 -14.68
N GLU A 39 36.48 -6.61 -15.19
CA GLU A 39 35.98 -5.28 -14.88
C GLU A 39 34.60 -5.02 -15.49
N ALA A 40 34.41 -5.45 -16.75
CA ALA A 40 33.11 -5.40 -17.39
C ALA A 40 32.09 -6.29 -16.67
N ALA A 41 32.50 -7.52 -16.29
CA ALA A 41 31.64 -8.41 -15.50
C ALA A 41 31.32 -7.84 -14.11
N ARG A 42 32.26 -7.13 -13.47
CA ARG A 42 32.01 -6.41 -12.22
C ARG A 42 30.94 -5.33 -12.40
N LEU A 43 31.06 -4.49 -13.42
CA LEU A 43 30.09 -3.44 -13.68
C LEU A 43 28.69 -4.02 -13.98
N HIS A 44 28.59 -5.03 -14.83
CA HIS A 44 27.29 -5.66 -15.13
C HIS A 44 26.69 -6.37 -13.90
N ALA A 45 27.50 -7.02 -13.05
CA ALA A 45 27.01 -7.63 -11.82
C ALA A 45 26.54 -6.59 -10.81
N LEU A 46 27.18 -5.42 -10.77
CA LEU A 46 26.76 -4.29 -9.94
C LEU A 46 25.48 -3.64 -10.48
N GLU A 47 25.33 -3.53 -11.80
CA GLU A 47 24.12 -3.08 -12.48
C GLU A 47 22.93 -4.01 -12.19
N ASP A 48 23.09 -5.33 -12.32
CA ASP A 48 22.06 -6.33 -11.97
C ASP A 48 21.65 -6.21 -10.49
N ALA A 49 22.61 -6.03 -9.58
CA ALA A 49 22.32 -5.83 -8.17
C ALA A 49 21.53 -4.52 -7.93
N LEU A 50 21.94 -3.42 -8.56
CA LEU A 50 21.26 -2.12 -8.45
C LEU A 50 19.85 -2.17 -9.03
N PHE A 51 19.66 -2.82 -10.17
CA PHE A 51 18.35 -3.02 -10.78
C PHE A 51 17.37 -3.65 -9.79
N ARG A 52 17.79 -4.72 -9.09
CA ARG A 52 16.97 -5.41 -8.09
C ARG A 52 16.58 -4.49 -6.93
N ALA A 53 17.52 -3.74 -6.38
CA ALA A 53 17.27 -2.83 -5.26
C ALA A 53 16.39 -1.63 -5.65
N VAL A 54 16.69 -0.99 -6.78
CA VAL A 54 15.96 0.18 -7.29
C VAL A 54 14.52 -0.23 -7.63
N ASN A 55 14.32 -1.34 -8.36
CA ASN A 55 13.00 -1.86 -8.69
C ASN A 55 12.17 -2.17 -7.44
N PHE A 56 12.76 -2.89 -6.47
CA PHE A 56 12.06 -3.20 -5.22
C PHE A 56 11.72 -1.95 -4.39
N SER A 57 12.59 -0.94 -4.39
CA SER A 57 12.33 0.32 -3.69
C SER A 57 11.30 1.23 -4.38
N GLY A 58 10.99 0.97 -5.66
CA GLY A 58 10.11 1.80 -6.47
C GLY A 58 10.75 3.06 -7.03
N ALA A 59 12.07 3.19 -6.91
CA ALA A 59 12.86 4.24 -7.55
C ALA A 59 12.93 4.04 -9.08
N ASP A 60 13.29 5.10 -9.81
CA ASP A 60 13.37 5.08 -11.27
C ASP A 60 14.53 4.21 -11.76
N ILE A 61 14.19 3.07 -12.34
CA ILE A 61 15.15 2.12 -12.92
C ILE A 61 15.97 2.76 -14.04
N GLY A 62 15.40 3.67 -14.83
CA GLY A 62 16.10 4.34 -15.92
C GLY A 62 17.28 5.18 -15.46
N SER A 63 17.24 5.65 -14.21
CA SER A 63 18.29 6.46 -13.58
C SER A 63 19.61 5.70 -13.36
N ILE A 64 19.58 4.36 -13.30
CA ILE A 64 20.76 3.51 -13.04
C ILE A 64 21.87 3.77 -14.07
N SER A 65 21.50 3.96 -15.33
CA SER A 65 22.45 4.24 -16.42
C SER A 65 23.34 5.46 -16.16
N ASN A 66 22.83 6.46 -15.41
CA ASN A 66 23.58 7.66 -15.03
C ASN A 66 24.60 7.40 -13.91
N LEU A 67 24.42 6.33 -13.12
CA LEU A 67 25.37 5.92 -12.08
C LEU A 67 26.51 5.08 -12.64
N MET A 68 26.30 4.32 -13.71
CA MET A 68 27.27 3.36 -14.23
C MET A 68 28.67 3.97 -14.50
N PRO A 69 28.80 5.16 -15.11
CA PRO A 69 30.11 5.79 -15.28
C PRO A 69 30.82 6.14 -13.95
N LEU A 70 30.06 6.43 -12.89
CA LEU A 70 30.59 6.76 -11.56
C LEU A 70 31.03 5.50 -10.78
N LEU A 71 30.67 4.32 -11.28
CA LEU A 71 30.92 3.01 -10.68
C LEU A 71 32.09 2.27 -11.33
N GLU A 72 32.71 2.85 -12.36
CA GLU A 72 33.87 2.32 -13.09
C GLU A 72 35.11 2.16 -12.19
N GLU A 73 35.33 3.09 -11.28
CA GLU A 73 36.41 2.95 -10.31
C GLU A 73 36.05 1.92 -9.24
N ASN A 74 36.90 0.89 -9.07
CA ASN A 74 36.69 -0.13 -8.05
C ASN A 74 36.90 0.42 -6.63
N ARG A 75 35.80 0.87 -6.01
CA ARG A 75 35.73 1.33 -4.63
C ARG A 75 34.83 0.42 -3.80
N LYS A 76 35.10 0.39 -2.49
CA LYS A 76 34.24 -0.31 -1.53
C LYS A 76 32.95 0.45 -1.24
N GLU A 77 32.98 1.77 -1.35
CA GLU A 77 31.88 2.66 -0.99
C GLU A 77 31.71 3.76 -2.04
N TYR A 78 30.46 4.09 -2.34
CA TYR A 78 30.09 5.15 -3.28
C TYR A 78 29.01 6.02 -2.65
N GLN A 79 29.11 7.33 -2.88
CA GLN A 79 28.18 8.34 -2.41
C GLN A 79 27.70 9.19 -3.58
N PHE A 80 26.39 9.43 -3.64
CA PHE A 80 25.78 10.19 -4.72
C PHE A 80 24.93 11.33 -4.16
N THR A 81 25.04 12.48 -4.80
CA THR A 81 24.16 13.63 -4.60
C THR A 81 23.20 13.72 -5.77
N ASN A 82 22.04 14.33 -5.54
CA ASN A 82 21.00 14.51 -6.58
C ASN A 82 20.56 13.23 -7.32
N HIS A 83 20.54 12.09 -6.62
CA HIS A 83 20.08 10.80 -7.15
C HIS A 83 19.27 10.05 -6.09
N GLU A 84 18.32 9.20 -6.48
CA GLU A 84 17.49 8.43 -5.53
C GLU A 84 18.34 7.45 -4.72
N VAL A 85 19.27 6.76 -5.38
CA VAL A 85 20.38 6.04 -4.72
C VAL A 85 21.34 7.03 -4.07
N ARG A 86 21.51 6.96 -2.75
CA ARG A 86 22.41 7.86 -1.99
C ARG A 86 23.75 7.24 -1.65
N TYR A 87 23.74 5.94 -1.38
CA TYR A 87 24.94 5.24 -0.93
C TYR A 87 24.94 3.79 -1.39
N ILE A 88 26.12 3.30 -1.79
CA ILE A 88 26.38 1.89 -2.12
C ILE A 88 27.59 1.43 -1.32
N LEU A 89 27.45 0.28 -0.65
CA LEU A 89 28.53 -0.43 0.04
C LEU A 89 28.70 -1.82 -0.57
N VAL A 90 29.87 -2.10 -1.13
CA VAL A 90 30.24 -3.41 -1.63
C VAL A 90 30.62 -4.30 -0.44
N LYS A 91 29.81 -5.32 -0.17
CA LYS A 91 30.02 -6.29 0.91
C LYS A 91 30.93 -7.42 0.48
N SER A 92 30.77 -7.92 -0.74
CA SER A 92 31.64 -8.93 -1.32
C SER A 92 31.67 -8.86 -2.83
N GLN A 93 32.83 -9.18 -3.39
CA GLN A 93 33.05 -9.41 -4.82
C GLN A 93 33.75 -10.77 -4.93
N ARG A 94 33.17 -11.69 -5.71
CA ARG A 94 33.70 -13.05 -5.87
C ARG A 94 33.61 -13.48 -7.32
N LYS A 95 34.58 -14.30 -7.75
CA LYS A 95 34.53 -15.01 -9.03
C LYS A 95 34.19 -16.46 -8.77
N ARG A 96 33.10 -16.96 -9.34
CA ARG A 96 32.64 -18.34 -9.17
C ARG A 96 32.07 -18.86 -10.47
N GLY A 97 32.55 -20.03 -10.92
CA GLY A 97 32.01 -20.70 -12.11
C GLY A 97 32.02 -19.85 -13.39
N GLY A 98 33.05 -19.03 -13.61
CA GLY A 98 33.12 -18.13 -14.76
C GLY A 98 32.20 -16.90 -14.68
N LYS A 99 31.59 -16.64 -13.51
CA LYS A 99 30.75 -15.48 -13.25
C LYS A 99 31.34 -14.60 -12.15
N MET A 100 31.09 -13.30 -12.25
CA MET A 100 31.31 -12.32 -11.20
C MET A 100 30.04 -12.20 -10.36
N GLU A 101 30.17 -12.43 -9.06
CA GLU A 101 29.09 -12.28 -8.08
C GLU A 101 29.42 -11.07 -7.19
N MET A 102 28.48 -10.14 -7.09
CA MET A 102 28.60 -8.93 -6.26
C MET A 102 27.45 -8.86 -5.27
N LYS A 103 27.80 -8.78 -3.98
CA LYS A 103 26.83 -8.48 -2.91
C LYS A 103 27.03 -7.05 -2.46
N ILE A 104 25.99 -6.24 -2.60
CA ILE A 104 26.01 -4.82 -2.25
C ILE A 104 24.90 -4.50 -1.27
N ARG A 105 25.09 -3.39 -0.56
CA ARG A 105 24.07 -2.77 0.28
C ARG A 105 23.85 -1.35 -0.20
N VAL A 106 22.60 -0.98 -0.40
CA VAL A 106 22.22 0.27 -1.05
C VAL A 106 21.25 1.03 -0.15
N ASP A 107 21.47 2.34 0.02
CA ASP A 107 20.52 3.25 0.67
C ASP A 107 19.82 4.07 -0.43
N ILE A 108 18.50 3.89 -0.55
CA ILE A 108 17.68 4.47 -1.62
C ILE A 108 16.56 5.31 -1.01
N TYR A 109 16.35 6.48 -1.59
CA TYR A 109 15.26 7.41 -1.28
C TYR A 109 14.53 7.71 -2.59
N PRO A 110 13.48 6.94 -2.90
CA PRO A 110 12.66 7.19 -4.07
C PRO A 110 12.06 8.59 -4.03
N SER A 111 11.89 9.20 -5.19
CA SER A 111 11.24 10.48 -5.36
C SER A 111 9.75 10.35 -5.05
N ALA A 112 9.12 11.45 -4.64
CA ALA A 112 7.68 11.47 -4.36
C ALA A 112 6.83 11.15 -5.60
N THR A 113 7.40 11.25 -6.81
CA THR A 113 6.74 10.95 -8.10
C THR A 113 6.94 9.52 -8.56
N SER A 114 7.77 8.72 -7.88
CA SER A 114 8.09 7.37 -8.32
C SER A 114 6.92 6.42 -8.02
N CYS A 115 6.69 5.46 -8.92
CA CYS A 115 5.48 4.64 -8.94
C CYS A 115 5.81 3.19 -9.27
N HIS A 116 5.33 2.24 -8.47
CA HIS A 116 5.45 0.84 -8.80
C HIS A 116 4.50 0.47 -9.94
N VAL A 117 5.06 -0.07 -11.02
CA VAL A 117 4.32 -0.55 -12.19
C VAL A 117 4.15 -2.07 -12.16
N ASP A 118 3.19 -2.59 -12.93
CA ASP A 118 2.86 -4.03 -13.06
C ASP A 118 2.73 -4.79 -11.72
N GLN A 119 2.03 -4.17 -10.77
CA GLN A 119 1.76 -4.78 -9.47
C GLN A 119 0.51 -5.66 -9.53
N TYR A 120 0.50 -6.75 -8.75
CA TYR A 120 -0.75 -7.43 -8.43
C TYR A 120 -1.73 -6.46 -7.75
N LYS A 121 -3.03 -6.69 -7.91
CA LYS A 121 -4.03 -5.89 -7.22
C LYS A 121 -3.90 -6.04 -5.71
N LYS A 122 -4.32 -5.00 -4.99
CA LYS A 122 -4.25 -4.89 -3.55
C LYS A 122 -5.55 -5.34 -2.91
N THR A 123 -5.46 -6.20 -1.90
CA THR A 123 -6.64 -6.64 -1.16
C THR A 123 -7.12 -5.52 -0.23
N VAL A 124 -8.39 -5.16 -0.33
CA VAL A 124 -9.03 -4.13 0.50
C VAL A 124 -10.24 -4.68 1.24
N LEU A 125 -10.41 -4.27 2.49
CA LEU A 125 -11.60 -4.57 3.29
C LEU A 125 -12.36 -3.28 3.59
N VAL A 126 -13.67 -3.30 3.42
CA VAL A 126 -14.53 -2.12 3.67
C VAL A 126 -15.20 -2.27 5.04
N GLY A 127 -14.81 -1.46 6.01
CA GLY A 127 -15.54 -1.33 7.27
C GLY A 127 -16.95 -0.77 7.03
N ASN A 128 -17.90 -1.20 7.85
CA ASN A 128 -19.22 -0.59 7.86
C ASN A 128 -19.09 0.90 8.21
N ILE A 129 -19.84 1.71 7.48
CA ILE A 129 -19.83 3.16 7.63
C ILE A 129 -20.87 3.52 8.70
N ASP A 130 -20.42 4.13 9.78
CA ASP A 130 -21.31 4.51 10.87
C ASP A 130 -22.09 5.79 10.56
N VAL A 131 -23.24 5.99 11.19
CA VAL A 131 -23.95 7.27 11.20
C VAL A 131 -23.70 7.98 12.54
N ALA A 132 -22.93 9.07 12.52
CA ALA A 132 -22.51 9.77 13.73
C ALA A 132 -23.69 10.28 14.59
N SER A 133 -24.78 10.68 13.93
CA SER A 133 -25.99 11.21 14.58
C SER A 133 -27.23 10.50 14.03
N PRO A 134 -27.63 9.34 14.60
CA PRO A 134 -28.77 8.55 14.10
C PRO A 134 -30.09 9.33 14.02
N GLN A 135 -30.26 10.39 14.80
CA GLN A 135 -31.40 11.30 14.76
C GLN A 135 -31.57 11.98 13.39
N GLN A 136 -30.48 12.18 12.65
CA GLN A 136 -30.52 12.77 11.30
C GLN A 136 -31.05 11.77 10.25
N ALA A 137 -31.11 10.47 10.56
CA ALA A 137 -31.65 9.43 9.69
C ALA A 137 -33.17 9.23 9.82
N VAL A 138 -33.84 9.95 10.74
CA VAL A 138 -35.29 9.80 11.02
C VAL A 138 -36.15 10.02 9.77
N MET A 139 -35.85 11.04 8.96
CA MET A 139 -36.55 11.24 7.69
C MET A 139 -36.23 10.08 6.74
N GLY A 140 -37.25 9.32 6.36
CA GLY A 140 -37.08 8.08 5.59
C GLY A 140 -36.75 6.83 6.42
N GLN A 141 -36.46 6.97 7.73
CA GLN A 141 -36.00 5.90 8.61
C GLN A 141 -34.77 5.14 8.07
N ILE A 142 -33.82 5.88 7.48
CA ILE A 142 -32.66 5.32 6.76
C ILE A 142 -31.49 5.02 7.70
N TYR A 143 -31.75 4.37 8.83
CA TYR A 143 -30.73 4.12 9.86
C TYR A 143 -29.57 3.25 9.38
N ASN A 144 -29.83 2.35 8.43
CA ASN A 144 -28.86 1.42 7.85
C ASN A 144 -28.18 1.96 6.59
N VAL A 145 -28.35 3.25 6.27
CA VAL A 145 -27.79 3.84 5.05
C VAL A 145 -26.27 3.72 5.00
N GLY A 146 -25.61 3.70 6.15
CA GLY A 146 -24.17 3.50 6.27
C GLY A 146 -23.73 2.11 5.80
N ASP A 147 -24.30 1.04 6.39
CA ASP A 147 -24.03 -0.35 6.00
C ASP A 147 -24.33 -0.60 4.51
N ASP A 148 -25.49 -0.15 4.05
CA ASP A 148 -25.90 -0.33 2.65
C ASP A 148 -24.96 0.45 1.70
N PHE A 149 -24.44 1.60 2.13
CA PHE A 149 -23.42 2.34 1.38
C PHE A 149 -22.05 1.66 1.40
N SER A 150 -21.64 1.03 2.50
CA SER A 150 -20.42 0.20 2.55
C SER A 150 -20.48 -0.95 1.54
N HIS A 151 -21.63 -1.61 1.37
CA HIS A 151 -21.80 -2.62 0.32
C HIS A 151 -21.68 -2.04 -1.09
N VAL A 152 -22.16 -0.82 -1.31
CA VAL A 152 -21.99 -0.10 -2.59
C VAL A 152 -20.52 0.22 -2.85
N VAL A 153 -19.78 0.71 -1.84
CA VAL A 153 -18.34 0.98 -1.96
C VAL A 153 -17.57 -0.32 -2.23
N ASN A 154 -17.86 -1.39 -1.47
CA ASN A 154 -17.28 -2.72 -1.69
C ASN A 154 -17.47 -3.20 -3.14
N ARG A 155 -18.70 -3.13 -3.66
CA ARG A 155 -19.00 -3.53 -5.04
C ARG A 155 -18.30 -2.62 -6.06
N GLN A 156 -18.25 -1.32 -5.81
CA GLN A 156 -17.56 -0.37 -6.69
C GLN A 156 -16.07 -0.72 -6.81
N LEU A 157 -15.40 -1.01 -5.70
CA LEU A 157 -13.99 -1.39 -5.69
C LEU A 157 -13.78 -2.72 -6.41
N ASP A 158 -14.57 -3.74 -6.09
CA ASP A 158 -14.41 -5.08 -6.66
C ASP A 158 -14.61 -5.11 -8.18
N GLN A 159 -15.61 -4.40 -8.69
CA GLN A 159 -16.03 -4.53 -10.10
C GLN A 159 -15.39 -3.52 -11.05
N THR A 160 -14.96 -2.36 -10.55
CA THR A 160 -14.57 -1.23 -11.41
C THR A 160 -13.19 -0.68 -11.14
N SER A 161 -12.57 -1.05 -10.01
CA SER A 161 -11.21 -0.61 -9.72
C SER A 161 -10.20 -1.37 -10.58
N ARG A 162 -9.11 -0.70 -10.89
CA ARG A 162 -7.97 -1.28 -11.60
C ARG A 162 -7.02 -1.98 -10.63
N SER A 163 -6.84 -1.41 -9.45
CA SER A 163 -5.75 -1.78 -8.53
C SER A 163 -6.22 -2.54 -7.29
N PHE A 164 -7.52 -2.75 -7.08
CA PHE A 164 -8.04 -3.35 -5.84
C PHE A 164 -8.87 -4.62 -6.06
N VAL A 165 -8.86 -5.50 -5.07
CA VAL A 165 -9.78 -6.63 -4.90
C VAL A 165 -10.44 -6.47 -3.54
N SER A 166 -11.76 -6.40 -3.51
CA SER A 166 -12.48 -6.17 -2.26
C SER A 166 -12.93 -7.50 -1.66
N VAL A 167 -12.54 -7.78 -0.41
CA VAL A 167 -12.87 -9.04 0.29
C VAL A 167 -14.18 -8.97 1.09
N GLY A 168 -14.96 -7.91 0.88
CA GLY A 168 -16.26 -7.74 1.50
C GLY A 168 -16.31 -6.59 2.50
N THR A 169 -17.33 -6.65 3.36
CA THR A 169 -17.55 -5.66 4.42
C THR A 169 -17.39 -6.27 5.81
N THR A 170 -17.10 -5.44 6.82
CA THR A 170 -16.99 -5.89 8.20
C THR A 170 -17.66 -4.93 9.19
N ASP A 171 -18.35 -5.49 10.17
CA ASP A 171 -18.98 -4.74 11.27
C ASP A 171 -17.96 -4.34 12.35
N TYR A 172 -16.69 -4.77 12.23
CA TYR A 172 -15.68 -4.40 13.20
C TYR A 172 -15.35 -2.91 13.10
N LEU A 173 -15.55 -2.19 14.20
CA LEU A 173 -15.18 -0.78 14.31
C LEU A 173 -13.69 -0.57 14.00
N ILE A 174 -13.42 0.21 12.96
CA ILE A 174 -12.07 0.61 12.55
C ILE A 174 -11.73 1.96 13.17
N ASN A 175 -10.64 2.02 13.93
CA ASN A 175 -10.28 3.23 14.67
C ASN A 175 -8.76 3.42 14.72
N ALA A 176 -8.31 4.63 14.38
CA ALA A 176 -6.92 5.06 14.47
C ALA A 176 -6.31 4.93 15.88
N LYS A 177 -7.16 4.96 16.93
CA LYS A 177 -6.73 4.82 18.33
C LYS A 177 -6.43 3.39 18.73
N THR A 178 -6.79 2.40 17.92
CA THR A 178 -6.56 0.98 18.19
C THR A 178 -5.86 0.28 17.02
N PRO A 179 -4.60 0.64 16.69
CA PRO A 179 -3.88 0.07 15.54
C PRO A 179 -3.76 -1.46 15.58
N GLU A 180 -3.55 -2.05 16.75
CA GLU A 180 -3.43 -3.51 16.89
C GLU A 180 -4.71 -4.24 16.51
N ARG A 181 -5.89 -3.66 16.79
CA ARG A 181 -7.17 -4.23 16.36
C ARG A 181 -7.30 -4.17 14.83
N THR A 182 -6.94 -3.03 14.23
CA THR A 182 -6.93 -2.86 12.78
C THR A 182 -6.03 -3.90 12.11
N LYS A 183 -4.85 -4.16 12.68
CA LYS A 183 -3.92 -5.19 12.19
C LYS A 183 -4.53 -6.60 12.27
N MET A 184 -5.16 -6.96 13.39
CA MET A 184 -5.81 -8.26 13.52
C MET A 184 -6.92 -8.46 12.48
N ILE A 185 -7.78 -7.44 12.30
CA ILE A 185 -8.86 -7.50 11.28
C ILE A 185 -8.26 -7.64 9.87
N ALA A 186 -7.18 -6.90 9.58
CA ALA A 186 -6.50 -6.99 8.30
C ALA A 186 -5.93 -8.39 8.06
N GLN A 187 -5.27 -8.97 9.06
CA GLN A 187 -4.69 -10.31 9.02
C GLN A 187 -5.77 -11.39 8.83
N ASP A 188 -6.86 -11.33 9.60
CA ASP A 188 -7.96 -12.30 9.51
C ASP A 188 -8.67 -12.30 8.14
N ASN A 189 -8.56 -11.20 7.39
CA ASN A 189 -9.17 -11.03 6.07
C ASN A 189 -8.15 -10.92 4.93
N ALA A 190 -6.86 -11.19 5.19
CA ALA A 190 -5.76 -11.02 4.24
C ALA A 190 -5.76 -9.65 3.50
N ALA A 191 -6.22 -8.59 4.18
CA ALA A 191 -6.39 -7.26 3.61
C ALA A 191 -5.15 -6.40 3.84
N GLN A 192 -4.64 -5.80 2.77
CA GLN A 192 -3.51 -4.87 2.84
C GLN A 192 -3.96 -3.48 3.29
N TYR A 193 -5.20 -3.11 2.96
CA TYR A 193 -5.81 -1.86 3.39
C TYR A 193 -7.20 -2.09 3.96
N ILE A 194 -7.55 -1.32 4.99
CA ILE A 194 -8.91 -1.27 5.52
C ILE A 194 -9.45 0.15 5.32
N ILE A 195 -10.64 0.25 4.74
CA ILE A 195 -11.36 1.51 4.56
C ILE A 195 -12.37 1.63 5.69
N GLY A 196 -12.31 2.72 6.46
CA GLY A 196 -13.33 3.07 7.45
C GLY A 196 -14.02 4.37 7.07
N GLY A 197 -15.25 4.57 7.56
CA GLY A 197 -15.93 5.83 7.34
C GLY A 197 -17.05 6.11 8.33
N VAL A 198 -17.39 7.39 8.45
CA VAL A 198 -18.49 7.86 9.27
C VAL A 198 -19.27 8.92 8.51
N ILE A 199 -20.56 8.72 8.34
CA ILE A 199 -21.49 9.73 7.85
C ILE A 199 -21.73 10.73 8.98
N THR A 200 -21.28 11.97 8.76
CA THR A 200 -21.32 13.06 9.75
C THR A 200 -22.50 14.00 9.57
N ASP A 201 -23.17 13.98 8.42
CA ASP A 201 -24.32 14.85 8.15
C ASP A 201 -25.34 14.20 7.20
N LEU A 202 -26.56 13.98 7.69
CA LEU A 202 -27.75 13.57 6.95
C LEU A 202 -28.90 14.58 7.11
N THR A 203 -28.60 15.81 7.56
CA THR A 203 -29.62 16.84 7.81
C THR A 203 -30.32 17.27 6.53
N ALA A 204 -31.54 17.78 6.65
CA ALA A 204 -32.31 18.25 5.51
C ALA A 204 -32.91 19.63 5.78
N THR A 205 -32.91 20.50 4.77
CA THR A 205 -33.64 21.77 4.76
C THR A 205 -34.89 21.64 3.90
N ILE A 206 -35.99 22.25 4.35
CA ILE A 206 -37.27 22.22 3.66
C ILE A 206 -37.57 23.61 3.11
N GLU A 207 -37.62 23.73 1.79
CA GLU A 207 -38.06 24.93 1.10
C GLU A 207 -39.56 24.81 0.81
N ALA A 208 -40.37 25.42 1.68
CA ALA A 208 -41.82 25.45 1.54
C ALA A 208 -42.21 26.39 0.38
N LYS A 209 -42.91 25.85 -0.63
CA LYS A 209 -43.44 26.64 -1.75
C LYS A 209 -44.95 26.81 -1.57
N GLN A 210 -45.44 28.04 -1.52
CA GLN A 210 -46.85 28.35 -1.21
C GLN A 210 -47.89 27.71 -2.17
N LEU A 211 -47.48 27.30 -3.37
CA LEU A 211 -48.35 26.79 -4.44
C LEU A 211 -47.86 25.45 -5.05
N LYS A 212 -46.79 24.83 -4.54
CA LYS A 212 -46.19 23.58 -5.06
C LYS A 212 -45.75 22.67 -3.90
N SER A 213 -45.51 21.40 -4.19
CA SER A 213 -44.91 20.47 -3.22
C SER A 213 -43.57 21.01 -2.69
N ASP A 214 -43.36 20.88 -1.38
CA ASP A 214 -42.11 21.23 -0.70
C ASP A 214 -40.90 20.59 -1.42
N VAL A 215 -39.81 21.36 -1.53
CA VAL A 215 -38.52 20.82 -1.98
C VAL A 215 -37.67 20.54 -0.74
N ILE A 216 -37.22 19.30 -0.60
CA ILE A 216 -36.38 18.87 0.51
C ILE A 216 -34.97 18.68 -0.02
N ASN A 217 -34.02 19.47 0.48
CA ASN A 217 -32.60 19.34 0.14
C ASN A 217 -31.90 18.64 1.31
N ARG A 218 -31.35 17.45 1.07
CA ARG A 218 -30.71 16.64 2.11
C ARG A 218 -29.21 16.58 1.89
N GLN A 219 -28.46 16.78 2.96
CA GLN A 219 -27.00 16.67 3.01
C GLN A 219 -26.57 15.20 3.02
N PHE A 220 -25.36 14.97 2.52
CA PHE A 220 -24.61 13.76 2.74
C PHE A 220 -23.15 14.17 2.97
N ALA A 221 -22.69 14.11 4.21
CA ALA A 221 -21.29 14.29 4.54
C ALA A 221 -20.70 12.99 5.09
N LEU A 222 -19.55 12.60 4.55
CA LEU A 222 -18.82 11.38 4.88
C LEU A 222 -17.37 11.73 5.17
N GLU A 223 -16.88 11.32 6.34
CA GLU A 223 -15.44 11.28 6.62
C GLU A 223 -14.95 9.87 6.36
N MET A 224 -14.02 9.70 5.44
CA MET A 224 -13.42 8.42 5.07
C MET A 224 -11.95 8.38 5.48
N LYS A 225 -11.50 7.23 5.96
CA LYS A 225 -10.12 6.94 6.33
C LYS A 225 -9.68 5.63 5.76
N VAL A 226 -8.39 5.52 5.42
CA VAL A 226 -7.76 4.30 4.97
C VAL A 226 -6.62 3.97 5.91
N PHE A 227 -6.57 2.71 6.33
CA PHE A 227 -5.57 2.19 7.23
C PHE A 227 -4.72 1.14 6.52
N ASP A 228 -3.43 1.16 6.80
CA ASP A 228 -2.50 0.11 6.38
C ASP A 228 -2.67 -1.12 7.29
N GLY A 229 -2.90 -2.29 6.69
CA GLY A 229 -3.18 -3.54 7.40
C GLY A 229 -1.99 -4.09 8.19
N LYS A 230 -0.76 -3.73 7.82
CA LYS A 230 0.46 -4.21 8.47
C LYS A 230 0.79 -3.40 9.74
N THR A 231 0.59 -2.09 9.68
CA THR A 231 0.92 -1.13 10.74
C THR A 231 -0.28 -0.72 11.58
N GLY A 232 -1.50 -0.83 11.03
CA GLY A 232 -2.73 -0.34 11.65
C GLY A 232 -2.88 1.18 11.65
N HIS A 233 -1.97 1.91 11.00
CA HIS A 233 -1.97 3.36 10.97
C HIS A 233 -2.78 3.92 9.79
N GLU A 234 -3.34 5.11 9.98
CA GLU A 234 -4.01 5.86 8.91
C GLU A 234 -2.98 6.28 7.86
N VAL A 235 -3.23 5.92 6.60
CA VAL A 235 -2.40 6.30 5.45
C VAL A 235 -3.04 7.39 4.60
N TYR A 236 -4.36 7.55 4.70
CA TYR A 236 -5.12 8.51 3.94
C TYR A 236 -6.43 8.88 4.66
N HIS A 237 -6.87 10.12 4.51
CA HIS A 237 -8.21 10.55 4.88
C HIS A 237 -8.78 11.54 3.87
N LYS A 238 -10.10 11.51 3.69
CA LYS A 238 -10.81 12.48 2.86
C LYS A 238 -12.25 12.67 3.33
N ASN A 239 -12.72 13.91 3.20
CA ASN A 239 -14.08 14.29 3.52
C ASN A 239 -14.86 14.55 2.22
N TYR A 240 -16.02 13.92 2.10
CA TYR A 240 -16.96 14.12 1.02
C TYR A 240 -18.17 14.86 1.58
N ARG A 241 -18.65 15.88 0.86
CA ARG A 241 -19.87 16.59 1.21
C ARG A 241 -20.63 16.93 -0.05
N GLU A 242 -21.85 16.44 -0.13
CA GLU A 242 -22.77 16.65 -1.23
C GLU A 242 -24.16 16.98 -0.70
N VAL A 243 -24.99 17.55 -1.57
CA VAL A 243 -26.40 17.81 -1.29
C VAL A 243 -27.21 17.36 -2.50
N ALA A 244 -28.36 16.74 -2.24
CA ALA A 244 -29.29 16.35 -3.30
C ALA A 244 -30.73 16.52 -2.83
N THR A 245 -31.62 16.71 -3.80
CA THR A 245 -33.06 16.70 -3.55
C THR A 245 -33.47 15.33 -3.03
N TRP A 246 -34.20 15.30 -1.91
CA TRP A 246 -34.82 14.10 -1.37
C TRP A 246 -36.16 13.87 -2.06
N PRO A 247 -36.30 12.82 -2.89
CA PRO A 247 -37.44 12.68 -3.82
C PRO A 247 -38.64 11.96 -3.19
N PHE A 248 -38.66 11.78 -1.88
CA PHE A 248 -39.72 11.08 -1.15
C PHE A 248 -40.45 12.06 -0.23
N ALA A 249 -41.74 11.80 0.03
CA ALA A 249 -42.46 12.59 1.03
C ALA A 249 -41.81 12.41 2.41
N LYS A 250 -41.82 13.46 3.23
CA LYS A 250 -41.19 13.46 4.57
C LYS A 250 -41.69 12.36 5.52
N THR A 251 -42.90 11.85 5.28
CA THR A 251 -43.56 10.79 6.05
C THR A 251 -43.34 9.39 5.47
N SER A 252 -42.74 9.27 4.29
CA SER A 252 -42.48 7.98 3.65
C SER A 252 -41.32 7.26 4.33
N GLN A 253 -41.46 5.96 4.54
CA GLN A 253 -40.35 5.07 4.86
C GLN A 253 -39.61 4.70 3.57
N VAL A 254 -38.28 4.63 3.64
CA VAL A 254 -37.42 4.34 2.49
C VAL A 254 -36.53 3.16 2.82
N ASP A 255 -36.55 2.15 1.97
CA ASP A 255 -35.65 1.00 2.06
C ASP A 255 -34.37 1.28 1.26
N THR A 256 -33.26 1.48 1.97
CA THR A 256 -31.93 1.76 1.40
C THR A 256 -31.27 0.55 0.73
N ARG A 257 -31.86 -0.65 0.85
CA ARG A 257 -31.44 -1.84 0.08
C ARG A 257 -32.10 -1.93 -1.29
N SER A 258 -33.20 -1.20 -1.48
CA SER A 258 -34.01 -1.29 -2.69
C SER A 258 -33.37 -0.57 -3.89
N ALA A 259 -33.52 -1.14 -5.08
CA ALA A 259 -33.13 -0.46 -6.33
C ALA A 259 -33.86 0.89 -6.52
N ARG A 260 -35.09 1.01 -5.99
CA ARG A 260 -35.87 2.25 -6.01
C ARG A 260 -35.15 3.39 -5.31
N PHE A 261 -34.49 3.13 -4.19
CA PHE A 261 -33.71 4.14 -3.48
C PHE A 261 -32.47 4.54 -4.28
N TRP A 262 -31.71 3.57 -4.78
CA TRP A 262 -30.47 3.85 -5.51
C TRP A 262 -30.67 4.54 -6.85
N ALA A 263 -31.80 4.30 -7.53
CA ALA A 263 -32.19 5.02 -8.75
C ALA A 263 -32.79 6.42 -8.48
N SER A 264 -32.90 6.84 -7.22
CA SER A 264 -33.43 8.14 -6.84
C SER A 264 -32.36 9.23 -6.95
N THR A 265 -32.75 10.51 -6.97
CA THR A 265 -31.81 11.65 -7.03
C THR A 265 -30.76 11.63 -5.92
N TYR A 266 -31.16 11.24 -4.70
CA TYR A 266 -30.26 11.13 -3.56
C TYR A 266 -29.36 9.88 -3.66
N GLY A 267 -29.94 8.75 -4.11
CA GLY A 267 -29.19 7.51 -4.35
C GLY A 267 -28.09 7.68 -5.41
N GLU A 268 -28.41 8.30 -6.54
CA GLU A 268 -27.44 8.59 -7.60
C GLU A 268 -26.31 9.52 -7.14
N MET A 269 -26.62 10.50 -6.27
CA MET A 269 -25.59 11.34 -5.65
C MET A 269 -24.64 10.49 -4.79
N MET A 270 -25.16 9.57 -3.99
CA MET A 270 -24.33 8.66 -3.19
C MET A 270 -23.50 7.72 -4.09
N LEU A 271 -24.06 7.19 -5.18
CA LEU A 271 -23.30 6.39 -6.15
C LEU A 271 -22.14 7.19 -6.77
N ARG A 272 -22.34 8.49 -7.03
CA ARG A 272 -21.27 9.40 -7.47
C ARG A 272 -20.18 9.57 -6.41
N VAL A 273 -20.55 9.68 -5.12
CA VAL A 273 -19.56 9.69 -4.03
C VAL A 273 -18.77 8.38 -3.98
N SER A 274 -19.43 7.22 -4.13
CA SER A 274 -18.75 5.91 -4.21
C SER A 274 -17.72 5.84 -5.34
N ARG A 275 -18.06 6.34 -6.54
CA ARG A 275 -17.12 6.45 -7.66
C ARG A 275 -15.94 7.36 -7.35
N ASN A 276 -16.19 8.50 -6.71
CA ASN A 276 -15.13 9.44 -6.30
C ASN A 276 -14.18 8.80 -5.27
N ILE A 277 -14.71 8.04 -4.31
CA ILE A 277 -13.91 7.25 -3.36
C ILE A 277 -12.97 6.31 -4.11
N MET A 278 -13.49 5.53 -5.06
CA MET A 278 -12.66 4.61 -5.85
C MET A 278 -11.56 5.36 -6.61
N LEU A 279 -11.88 6.48 -7.27
CA LEU A 279 -10.90 7.29 -8.00
C LEU A 279 -9.81 7.88 -7.08
N ASP A 280 -10.20 8.33 -5.89
CA ASP A 280 -9.26 8.87 -4.91
C ASP A 280 -8.31 7.78 -4.37
N LEU A 281 -8.83 6.58 -4.12
CA LEU A 281 -8.02 5.43 -3.72
C LEU A 281 -7.06 5.01 -4.82
N GLU A 282 -7.51 4.97 -6.08
CA GLU A 282 -6.63 4.73 -7.22
C GLU A 282 -5.53 5.80 -7.30
N SER A 283 -5.87 7.08 -7.12
CA SER A 283 -4.88 8.16 -7.15
C SER A 283 -3.83 8.04 -6.04
N GLU A 284 -4.22 7.61 -4.84
CA GLU A 284 -3.33 7.60 -3.68
C GLU A 284 -2.54 6.29 -3.54
N LEU A 285 -3.17 5.16 -3.85
CA LEU A 285 -2.64 3.83 -3.51
C LEU A 285 -2.19 3.01 -4.72
N SER A 286 -2.57 3.35 -5.96
CA SER A 286 -2.20 2.55 -7.14
C SER A 286 -0.68 2.39 -7.28
N CYS A 287 0.07 3.47 -7.07
CA CYS A 287 1.53 3.51 -7.17
C CYS A 287 2.27 2.87 -5.99
N LYS A 288 1.58 2.46 -4.93
CA LYS A 288 2.22 1.76 -3.81
C LYS A 288 2.55 0.33 -4.24
N ILE A 289 3.63 -0.23 -3.72
CA ILE A 289 3.99 -1.62 -3.96
C ILE A 289 2.91 -2.57 -3.43
N THR A 290 2.68 -3.67 -4.14
CA THR A 290 1.94 -4.81 -3.61
C THR A 290 2.97 -5.86 -3.19
N LEU A 291 3.06 -6.15 -1.90
CA LEU A 291 4.00 -7.11 -1.33
C LEU A 291 3.25 -8.37 -0.88
N PRO A 292 3.12 -9.40 -1.73
CA PRO A 292 2.70 -10.72 -1.28
C PRO A 292 3.57 -11.22 -0.13
N GLU A 293 2.96 -11.88 0.85
CA GLU A 293 3.67 -12.52 1.94
C GLU A 293 3.43 -14.03 1.95
N VAL A 294 4.40 -14.77 2.49
CA VAL A 294 4.28 -16.20 2.72
C VAL A 294 3.31 -16.44 3.87
N VAL A 295 2.21 -17.13 3.63
CA VAL A 295 1.20 -17.44 4.66
C VAL A 295 1.26 -18.89 5.15
N ALA A 296 1.76 -19.78 4.31
CA ALA A 296 2.01 -21.18 4.68
C ALA A 296 3.19 -21.75 3.88
N VAL A 297 3.86 -22.75 4.48
CA VAL A 297 4.96 -23.50 3.86
C VAL A 297 4.76 -24.99 4.12
N PHE A 298 4.67 -25.78 3.06
CA PHE A 298 4.53 -27.24 3.10
C PHE A 298 5.60 -27.89 2.22
N GLY A 299 6.70 -28.31 2.84
CA GLY A 299 7.84 -28.87 2.11
C GLY A 299 8.46 -27.85 1.15
N ASN A 300 8.30 -28.07 -0.15
CA ASN A 300 8.82 -27.18 -1.21
C ASN A 300 7.74 -26.24 -1.79
N THR A 301 6.55 -26.23 -1.20
CA THR A 301 5.41 -25.43 -1.66
C THR A 301 5.11 -24.32 -0.65
N VAL A 302 4.90 -23.12 -1.18
CA VAL A 302 4.57 -21.90 -0.45
C VAL A 302 3.18 -21.45 -0.87
N THR A 303 2.38 -20.96 0.07
CA THR A 303 1.09 -20.31 -0.22
C THR A 303 1.21 -18.81 0.01
N MET A 304 0.56 -18.02 -0.85
CA MET A 304 0.35 -16.57 -0.68
C MET A 304 -1.13 -16.21 -0.88
N ASP A 305 -1.62 -15.20 -0.17
CA ASP A 305 -3.02 -14.73 -0.24
C ASP A 305 -3.31 -13.77 -1.41
N LEU A 306 -2.66 -14.04 -2.56
CA LEU A 306 -2.94 -13.39 -3.83
C LEU A 306 -3.20 -14.46 -4.89
N GLY A 307 -4.28 -14.30 -5.66
CA GLY A 307 -4.73 -15.27 -6.66
C GLY A 307 -5.15 -14.65 -7.98
N ARG A 308 -6.03 -15.33 -8.71
CA ARG A 308 -6.52 -14.96 -10.05
C ARG A 308 -7.14 -13.57 -10.07
N MET A 309 -7.95 -13.24 -9.06
CA MET A 309 -8.59 -11.93 -8.95
C MET A 309 -7.57 -10.80 -8.79
N HIS A 310 -6.40 -11.11 -8.23
CA HIS A 310 -5.29 -10.16 -8.06
C HIS A 310 -4.41 -10.03 -9.30
N GLY A 311 -4.63 -10.85 -10.32
CA GLY A 311 -3.84 -10.88 -11.55
C GLY A 311 -2.66 -11.86 -11.54
N VAL A 312 -2.61 -12.77 -10.55
CA VAL A 312 -1.60 -13.83 -10.50
C VAL A 312 -1.84 -14.84 -11.62
N GLN A 313 -0.76 -15.22 -12.31
CA GLN A 313 -0.79 -16.18 -13.41
C GLN A 313 0.13 -17.37 -13.13
N GLU A 314 -0.25 -18.56 -13.61
CA GLU A 314 0.65 -19.70 -13.60
C GLU A 314 1.92 -19.39 -14.39
N GLY A 315 3.07 -19.72 -13.82
CA GLY A 315 4.37 -19.42 -14.42
C GLY A 315 5.00 -18.11 -13.96
N ASP A 316 4.26 -17.21 -13.30
CA ASP A 316 4.81 -16.00 -12.68
C ASP A 316 5.99 -16.36 -11.78
N GLN A 317 7.07 -15.57 -11.86
CA GLN A 317 8.27 -15.74 -11.04
C GLN A 317 8.35 -14.64 -9.99
N LEU A 318 8.62 -15.04 -8.75
CA LEU A 318 8.73 -14.15 -7.62
C LEU A 318 10.08 -14.30 -6.93
N GLN A 319 10.61 -13.17 -6.47
CA GLN A 319 11.82 -13.10 -5.65
C GLN A 319 11.43 -13.01 -4.18
N LEU A 320 12.01 -13.87 -3.32
CA LEU A 320 11.81 -13.83 -1.88
C LEU A 320 12.75 -12.81 -1.22
N TRP A 321 12.23 -12.10 -0.22
CA TRP A 321 12.97 -11.16 0.62
C TRP A 321 12.72 -11.43 2.10
N HIS A 322 13.81 -11.48 2.85
CA HIS A 322 13.76 -11.56 4.30
C HIS A 322 13.84 -10.15 4.90
N THR A 323 13.00 -9.89 5.90
CA THR A 323 13.16 -8.71 6.74
C THR A 323 14.20 -9.01 7.82
N ALA A 324 15.31 -8.29 7.83
CA ALA A 324 16.41 -8.48 8.77
C ALA A 324 16.80 -7.17 9.45
N SER A 325 17.69 -7.24 10.44
CA SER A 325 18.30 -6.05 11.05
C SER A 325 19.82 -6.08 10.95
N PHE A 326 20.46 -4.91 11.01
CA PHE A 326 21.91 -4.75 11.05
C PHE A 326 22.31 -3.49 11.82
N ILE A 327 23.56 -3.39 12.24
CA ILE A 327 24.11 -2.17 12.87
C ILE A 327 24.73 -1.28 11.78
N ASP A 328 24.26 -0.04 11.68
CA ASP A 328 24.78 0.96 10.73
C ASP A 328 26.14 1.55 11.18
N GLN A 329 26.73 2.42 10.36
CA GLN A 329 28.02 3.06 10.65
C GLN A 329 27.98 3.95 11.91
N ASN A 330 26.79 4.32 12.37
CA ASN A 330 26.57 5.11 13.58
C ASN A 330 26.36 4.23 14.82
N GLY A 331 26.47 2.90 14.69
CA GLY A 331 26.27 1.96 15.79
C GLY A 331 24.81 1.70 16.13
N LEU A 332 23.86 2.10 15.28
CA LEU A 332 22.43 1.97 15.53
C LEU A 332 21.83 0.77 14.78
N PRO A 333 20.90 0.01 15.39
CA PRO A 333 20.17 -1.03 14.69
C PRO A 333 19.22 -0.43 13.65
N ARG A 334 19.30 -0.95 12.43
CA ARG A 334 18.44 -0.60 11.29
C ARG A 334 17.80 -1.85 10.72
N ASN A 335 16.56 -1.72 10.28
CA ASN A 335 15.92 -2.76 9.46
C ASN A 335 16.50 -2.70 8.05
N LYS A 336 16.68 -3.87 7.44
CA LYS A 336 17.04 -4.02 6.04
C LYS A 336 16.11 -5.04 5.40
N VAL A 337 15.80 -4.83 4.13
CA VAL A 337 15.17 -5.85 3.30
C VAL A 337 16.31 -6.55 2.55
N SER A 338 16.46 -7.84 2.79
CA SER A 338 17.56 -8.64 2.23
C SER A 338 17.02 -9.59 1.20
N GLN A 339 17.54 -9.50 -0.02
CA GLN A 339 17.24 -10.46 -1.07
C GLN A 339 17.71 -11.84 -0.64
N SER A 340 16.83 -12.83 -0.77
CA SER A 340 17.16 -14.25 -0.59
C SER A 340 17.73 -14.82 -1.89
N ASP A 341 18.49 -15.91 -1.82
CA ASP A 341 18.87 -16.68 -3.01
C ASP A 341 17.69 -17.53 -3.55
N ILE A 342 16.53 -17.44 -2.90
CA ILE A 342 15.30 -18.15 -3.21
C ILE A 342 14.45 -17.37 -4.20
N THR A 343 14.12 -18.03 -5.31
CA THR A 343 13.08 -17.64 -6.25
C THR A 343 11.95 -18.66 -6.23
N LEU A 344 10.72 -18.20 -6.43
CA LEU A 344 9.54 -19.04 -6.47
C LEU A 344 8.84 -18.92 -7.82
N ARG A 345 8.16 -19.99 -8.22
CA ARG A 345 7.32 -20.02 -9.41
C ARG A 345 5.89 -20.36 -9.02
N VAL A 346 4.93 -19.58 -9.50
CA VAL A 346 3.51 -19.89 -9.34
C VAL A 346 3.16 -21.16 -10.11
N THR A 347 2.61 -22.13 -9.39
CA THR A 347 2.26 -23.46 -9.91
C THR A 347 0.78 -23.76 -9.91
N ARG A 348 0.02 -23.19 -8.97
CA ARG A 348 -1.44 -23.26 -8.96
C ARG A 348 -2.02 -21.93 -8.54
N VAL A 349 -3.11 -21.52 -9.18
CA VAL A 349 -3.79 -20.26 -8.91
C VAL A 349 -5.24 -20.53 -8.57
N TYR A 350 -5.67 -20.06 -7.41
CA TYR A 350 -7.07 -20.04 -6.96
C TYR A 350 -7.63 -18.63 -7.08
N GLU A 351 -8.86 -18.38 -6.65
CA GLU A 351 -9.48 -17.04 -6.80
C GLU A 351 -8.71 -15.95 -6.03
N HIS A 352 -8.38 -16.23 -4.77
CA HIS A 352 -7.75 -15.27 -3.86
C HIS A 352 -6.43 -15.74 -3.24
N GLU A 353 -5.93 -16.91 -3.62
CA GLU A 353 -4.65 -17.45 -3.14
C GLU A 353 -3.92 -18.19 -4.28
N ALA A 354 -2.64 -18.46 -4.08
CA ALA A 354 -1.82 -19.21 -5.03
C ALA A 354 -0.77 -20.07 -4.33
N GLU A 355 -0.44 -21.21 -4.94
CA GLU A 355 0.65 -22.08 -4.53
C GLU A 355 1.86 -21.87 -5.44
N LEU A 356 3.01 -21.64 -4.83
CA LEU A 356 4.30 -21.44 -5.48
C LEU A 356 5.26 -22.56 -5.10
N THR A 357 6.06 -23.00 -6.06
CA THR A 357 7.15 -23.94 -5.83
C THR A 357 8.47 -23.20 -5.70
N ILE A 358 9.26 -23.58 -4.69
CA ILE A 358 10.59 -23.05 -4.46
C ILE A 358 11.57 -23.67 -5.49
N GLU A 359 12.26 -22.84 -6.26
CA GLU A 359 13.16 -23.27 -7.34
C GLU A 359 14.50 -23.82 -6.80
N GLN A 360 14.89 -23.43 -5.58
CA GLN A 360 16.09 -23.91 -4.89
C GLN A 360 15.69 -24.75 -3.68
N PRO A 361 15.33 -26.04 -3.86
CA PRO A 361 14.72 -26.86 -2.80
C PRO A 361 15.63 -27.07 -1.57
N ASP A 362 16.95 -27.04 -1.76
CA ASP A 362 17.91 -27.13 -0.65
C ASP A 362 17.81 -25.94 0.33
N LEU A 363 17.19 -24.83 -0.09
CA LEU A 363 16.96 -23.64 0.72
C LEU A 363 15.51 -23.55 1.24
N ALA A 364 14.66 -24.56 0.99
CA ALA A 364 13.25 -24.50 1.36
C ALA A 364 13.03 -24.28 2.86
N SER A 365 13.90 -24.87 3.70
CA SER A 365 13.82 -24.74 5.16
C SER A 365 14.09 -23.34 5.69
N SER A 366 14.64 -22.41 4.87
CA SER A 366 14.87 -21.03 5.32
C SER A 366 13.70 -20.08 5.04
N VAL A 367 12.68 -20.52 4.29
CA VAL A 367 11.46 -19.74 4.05
C VAL A 367 10.62 -19.69 5.32
N GLN A 368 10.18 -18.49 5.70
CA GLN A 368 9.37 -18.26 6.90
C GLN A 368 8.04 -17.60 6.54
N ILE A 369 7.01 -17.90 7.33
CA ILE A 369 5.75 -17.16 7.29
C ILE A 369 6.03 -15.69 7.59
N GLY A 370 5.49 -14.80 6.76
CA GLY A 370 5.71 -13.36 6.81
C GLY A 370 6.92 -12.84 6.03
N ASP A 371 7.73 -13.71 5.42
CA ASP A 371 8.66 -13.28 4.37
C ASP A 371 7.86 -12.68 3.21
N VAL A 372 8.41 -11.64 2.57
CA VAL A 372 7.72 -10.92 1.50
C VAL A 372 8.31 -11.27 0.14
N MET A 373 7.51 -11.11 -0.89
CA MET A 373 7.87 -11.43 -2.27
C MET A 373 7.55 -10.26 -3.19
N ASN A 374 8.24 -10.17 -4.32
CA ASN A 374 7.82 -9.30 -5.43
C ASN A 374 7.94 -10.05 -6.76
N LYS A 375 7.09 -9.68 -7.72
CA LYS A 375 7.16 -10.21 -9.09
C LYS A 375 8.48 -9.81 -9.75
N MET A 376 9.14 -10.76 -10.37
CA MET A 376 10.34 -10.54 -11.17
C MET A 376 9.94 -10.00 -12.55
N LEU A 377 10.68 -8.99 -13.03
CA LEU A 377 10.50 -8.38 -14.36
C LEU A 377 11.24 -9.17 -15.44
#